data_AF-A0A0G4MI29-F1
#
_entry.id   AF-A0A0G4MI29-F1
#
_cell.length_a   1.000
_cell.length_b   1.000
_cell.length_c   1.000
_cell.angle_alpha   90.00
_cell.angle_beta   90.00
_cell.angle_gamma   90.00
#
_symmetry.space_group_name_H-M   'P 1'
#
loop_
_entity.id
_entity.type
_entity.pdbx_description
1 polymer ?
#
loop_
_entity_poly.entity_id
_entity_poly.type
_entity_poly.pdbx_seq_one_letter_code
_entity_poly.pdbx_strand_id
1 'polypeptide(L)'
;MAPQLDGFFKQVDTDADHFIERLRKAVAIPSISAEPERRPDVVKMGEWMANELKSLGASVELRDLGEQPGKPGLHLPPCVLARYGNDKNKRTILVYGHYDVQPADKSDGWATEPFDLTVDDKGRMFGRGSTDDKGPILGWLNAIEAHQKAGIDFPVNLLMCFEGMEEYGSEGLDDLIVAEAKKYFADADAVCISDNYWLGTEKPCLTYARPVCRPSLLRPVAPAVLRTFASKPDPIQIDSQIQHDLEVGELQGAKFKIEPLRRTGEDATTMRARLLYQCRKRGTLESDLLLSTFADTHLPTMSHAQMQQYDLFLDENDWDIYYWATQDESPGPDTTPTKLRPSSSTSQDKDQDKELDLDSATVAGGESYRGVNPGAAKTIDASTHGHADTPKPAEDVQVREQGTGEWAQTVGTFKPAYRPVPARWKGSEILDMLRAHVRARRAGGKGMAFMPPLFNVEARKP
;
A
#
# COMPACT_ATOMS: atom_id res chain seq x y z
N MET A 1 9.57 -44.39 8.61
CA MET A 1 10.56 -43.65 9.41
C MET A 1 10.50 -42.21 8.95
N ALA A 2 10.35 -41.24 9.86
CA ALA A 2 10.50 -39.84 9.48
C ALA A 2 11.91 -39.66 8.87
N PRO A 3 12.06 -38.91 7.78
CA PRO A 3 13.39 -38.61 7.25
C PRO A 3 14.26 -38.01 8.36
N GLN A 4 15.52 -38.41 8.43
CA GLN A 4 16.47 -37.87 9.39
C GLN A 4 16.84 -36.45 8.96
N LEU A 5 16.10 -35.46 9.48
CA LEU A 5 16.25 -34.04 9.13
C LEU A 5 17.31 -33.31 9.97
N ASP A 6 17.96 -33.98 10.92
CA ASP A 6 18.95 -33.35 11.80
C ASP A 6 20.10 -32.70 11.01
N GLY A 7 20.54 -33.35 9.93
CA GLY A 7 21.56 -32.80 9.04
C GLY A 7 21.07 -31.54 8.31
N PHE A 8 19.80 -31.52 7.90
CA PHE A 8 19.16 -30.36 7.28
C PHE A 8 19.04 -29.20 8.28
N PHE A 9 18.52 -29.44 9.48
CA PHE A 9 18.36 -28.39 10.50
C PHE A 9 19.72 -27.79 10.90
N LYS A 10 20.73 -28.63 11.10
CA LYS A 10 22.10 -28.15 11.37
C LYS A 10 22.65 -27.30 10.22
N GLN A 11 22.36 -27.67 8.97
CA GLN A 11 22.78 -26.90 7.82
C GLN A 11 22.07 -25.53 7.76
N VAL A 12 20.76 -25.50 8.06
CA VAL A 12 19.99 -24.24 8.16
C VAL A 12 20.59 -23.31 9.20
N ASP A 13 20.89 -23.82 10.40
CA ASP A 13 21.50 -23.02 11.47
C ASP A 13 22.89 -22.50 11.06
N THR A 14 23.66 -23.29 10.32
CA THR A 14 25.00 -22.91 9.83
C THR A 14 24.93 -21.82 8.76
N ASP A 15 23.93 -21.85 7.90
CA ASP A 15 23.77 -20.90 6.78
C ASP A 15 22.90 -19.68 7.14
N ALA A 16 22.45 -19.55 8.40
CA ALA A 16 21.50 -18.51 8.81
C ALA A 16 21.94 -17.08 8.43
N ASP A 17 23.21 -16.72 8.65
CA ASP A 17 23.74 -15.39 8.29
C ASP A 17 23.71 -15.15 6.77
N HIS A 18 24.02 -16.18 5.98
CA HIS A 18 23.93 -16.12 4.51
C HIS A 18 22.48 -15.95 4.04
N PHE A 19 21.52 -16.62 4.69
CA PHE A 19 20.11 -16.47 4.39
C PHE A 19 19.57 -15.08 4.75
N ILE A 20 20.01 -14.51 5.87
CA ILE A 20 19.68 -13.13 6.26
C ILE A 20 20.26 -12.13 5.24
N GLU A 21 21.48 -12.38 4.74
CA GLU A 21 22.09 -11.53 3.71
C GLU A 21 21.36 -11.63 2.36
N ARG A 22 20.88 -12.83 1.99
CA ARG A 22 20.00 -12.99 0.83
C ARG A 22 18.71 -12.17 0.99
N LEU A 23 18.09 -12.22 2.17
CA LEU A 23 16.89 -11.40 2.45
C LEU A 23 17.18 -9.90 2.41
N ARG A 24 18.33 -9.46 2.95
CA ARG A 24 18.77 -8.06 2.87
C ARG A 24 18.85 -7.57 1.42
N LYS A 25 19.44 -8.36 0.53
CA LYS A 25 19.54 -8.04 -0.91
C LYS A 25 18.17 -7.97 -1.58
N ALA A 26 17.25 -8.87 -1.23
CA ALA A 26 15.88 -8.84 -1.75
C ALA A 26 15.09 -7.62 -1.26
N VAL A 27 15.19 -7.28 0.02
CA VAL A 27 14.54 -6.10 0.62
C VAL A 27 15.09 -4.80 0.01
N ALA A 28 16.38 -4.75 -0.31
CA ALA A 28 16.99 -3.59 -0.95
C ALA A 28 16.47 -3.27 -2.36
N ILE A 29 15.69 -4.17 -2.99
CA ILE A 29 14.99 -3.90 -4.25
C ILE A 29 13.58 -3.41 -3.91
N PRO A 30 13.25 -2.11 -4.06
CA PRO A 30 11.96 -1.56 -3.67
C PRO A 30 10.88 -1.84 -4.73
N SER A 31 10.47 -3.11 -4.82
CA SER A 31 9.49 -3.64 -5.77
C SER A 31 8.05 -3.23 -5.45
N ILE A 32 7.77 -1.92 -5.50
CA ILE A 32 6.45 -1.36 -5.16
C ILE A 32 5.51 -1.44 -6.37
N SER A 33 4.48 -2.30 -6.33
CA SER A 33 3.57 -2.52 -7.47
C SER A 33 2.54 -1.40 -7.66
N ALA A 34 2.17 -0.71 -6.57
CA ALA A 34 1.19 0.37 -6.57
C ALA A 34 1.68 1.64 -7.30
N GLU A 35 2.99 1.80 -7.47
CA GLU A 35 3.64 2.95 -8.11
C GLU A 35 4.09 2.58 -9.54
N PRO A 36 3.43 3.10 -10.60
CA PRO A 36 3.83 2.82 -11.99
C PRO A 36 5.30 3.12 -12.30
N GLU A 37 5.86 4.15 -11.67
CA GLU A 37 7.25 4.57 -11.83
C GLU A 37 8.25 3.54 -11.28
N ARG A 38 7.81 2.70 -10.34
CA ARG A 38 8.60 1.62 -9.73
C ARG A 38 8.41 0.28 -10.43
N ARG A 39 7.64 0.21 -11.52
CA ARG A 39 7.51 -1.01 -12.34
C ARG A 39 8.86 -1.62 -12.73
N PRO A 40 9.92 -0.85 -13.09
CA PRO A 40 11.23 -1.43 -13.35
C PRO A 40 11.85 -2.13 -12.13
N ASP A 41 11.62 -1.64 -10.91
CA ASP A 41 12.10 -2.28 -9.67
C ASP A 41 11.37 -3.60 -9.41
N VAL A 42 10.06 -3.65 -9.69
CA VAL A 42 9.26 -4.88 -9.59
C VAL A 42 9.77 -5.93 -10.58
N VAL A 43 9.98 -5.55 -11.85
CA VAL A 43 10.56 -6.46 -12.87
C VAL A 43 11.96 -6.94 -12.47
N LYS A 44 12.81 -6.03 -11.98
CA LYS A 44 14.15 -6.36 -11.47
C LYS A 44 14.10 -7.38 -10.33
N MET A 45 13.12 -7.28 -9.44
CA MET A 45 12.94 -8.25 -8.35
C MET A 45 12.55 -9.63 -8.89
N GLY A 46 11.64 -9.69 -9.88
CA GLY A 46 11.28 -10.95 -10.55
C GLY A 46 12.46 -11.60 -11.29
N GLU A 47 13.28 -10.80 -11.98
CA GLU A 47 14.52 -11.27 -12.62
C GLU A 47 15.56 -11.76 -11.60
N TRP A 48 15.73 -11.04 -10.50
CA TRP A 48 16.61 -11.44 -9.41
C TRP A 48 16.16 -12.78 -8.81
N MET A 49 14.86 -12.94 -8.55
CA MET A 49 14.27 -14.19 -8.05
C MET A 49 14.51 -15.35 -9.02
N ALA A 50 14.31 -15.10 -10.32
CA ALA A 50 14.55 -16.10 -11.35
C ALA A 50 16.03 -16.54 -11.41
N ASN A 51 16.96 -15.62 -11.16
CA ASN A 51 18.39 -15.94 -11.13
C ASN A 51 18.77 -16.75 -9.89
N GLU A 52 18.24 -16.42 -8.71
CA GLU A 52 18.45 -17.22 -7.50
C GLU A 52 17.93 -18.66 -7.69
N LEU A 53 16.73 -18.82 -8.24
CA LEU A 53 16.15 -20.13 -8.55
C LEU A 53 16.97 -20.93 -9.57
N LYS A 54 17.45 -20.29 -10.63
CA LYS A 54 18.35 -20.92 -11.61
C LYS A 54 19.66 -21.38 -10.96
N SER A 55 20.22 -20.58 -10.04
CA SER A 55 21.46 -20.91 -9.33
C SER A 55 21.31 -22.17 -8.45
N LEU A 56 20.09 -22.42 -7.96
CA LEU A 56 19.72 -23.62 -7.20
C LEU A 56 19.39 -24.81 -8.11
N GLY A 57 19.48 -24.67 -9.44
CA GLY A 57 19.22 -25.74 -10.41
C GLY A 57 17.75 -25.89 -10.81
N ALA A 58 16.89 -24.91 -10.53
CA ALA A 58 15.52 -24.91 -11.03
C ALA A 58 15.46 -24.50 -12.52
N SER A 59 14.51 -25.07 -13.25
CA SER A 59 14.12 -24.58 -14.59
C SER A 59 13.14 -23.42 -14.41
N VAL A 60 13.43 -22.25 -14.97
CA VAL A 60 12.67 -21.03 -14.72
C VAL A 60 12.21 -20.37 -16.02
N GLU A 61 10.95 -19.94 -16.05
CA GLU A 61 10.31 -19.21 -17.13
C GLU A 61 9.65 -17.93 -16.58
N LEU A 62 10.01 -16.78 -17.14
CA LEU A 62 9.32 -15.51 -16.85
C LEU A 62 8.12 -15.40 -17.80
N ARG A 63 6.91 -15.56 -17.27
CA ARG A 63 5.66 -15.45 -18.02
C ARG A 63 5.26 -13.99 -18.14
N ASP A 64 5.14 -13.51 -19.38
CA ASP A 64 4.57 -12.22 -19.69
C ASP A 64 3.04 -12.26 -19.46
N LEU A 65 2.53 -11.30 -18.68
CA LEU A 65 1.11 -11.14 -18.37
C LEU A 65 0.44 -10.06 -19.24
N GLY A 66 1.20 -9.39 -20.11
CA GLY A 66 0.71 -8.35 -21.01
C GLY A 66 0.60 -6.97 -20.35
N GLU A 67 -0.24 -6.11 -20.93
CA GLU A 67 -0.47 -4.76 -20.42
C GLU A 67 -1.43 -4.75 -19.23
N GLN A 68 -1.18 -3.84 -18.29
CA GLN A 68 -2.02 -3.63 -17.14
C GLN A 68 -3.40 -3.08 -17.57
N PRO A 69 -4.52 -3.72 -17.19
CA PRO A 69 -5.85 -3.27 -17.56
C PRO A 69 -6.10 -1.79 -17.20
N GLY A 70 -6.51 -1.00 -18.19
CA GLY A 70 -6.80 0.43 -17.98
C GLY A 70 -5.56 1.34 -17.92
N LYS A 71 -4.34 0.81 -18.09
CA LYS A 71 -3.10 1.59 -18.17
C LYS A 71 -2.30 1.23 -19.45
N PRO A 72 -2.71 1.76 -20.62
CA PRO A 72 -2.04 1.47 -21.90
C PRO A 72 -0.54 1.75 -21.86
N GLY A 73 0.25 0.81 -22.37
CA GLY A 73 1.71 0.91 -22.42
C GLY A 73 2.44 0.62 -21.11
N LEU A 74 1.73 0.28 -20.03
CA LEU A 74 2.33 -0.17 -18.78
C LEU A 74 2.20 -1.69 -18.67
N HIS A 75 3.29 -2.41 -18.94
CA HIS A 75 3.33 -3.88 -18.86
C HIS A 75 3.31 -4.37 -17.41
N LEU A 76 2.48 -5.37 -17.13
CA LEU A 76 2.49 -6.10 -15.86
C LEU A 76 3.87 -6.74 -15.63
N PRO A 77 4.33 -6.84 -14.37
CA PRO A 77 5.56 -7.55 -14.06
C PRO A 77 5.39 -9.05 -14.33
N PRO A 78 6.46 -9.77 -14.70
CA PRO A 78 6.36 -11.15 -15.12
C PRO A 78 6.01 -12.08 -13.96
N CYS A 79 5.18 -13.10 -14.20
CA CYS A 79 5.05 -14.18 -13.24
C CYS A 79 6.25 -15.14 -13.38
N VAL A 80 6.97 -15.37 -12.29
CA VAL A 80 8.11 -16.30 -12.24
C VAL A 80 7.57 -17.71 -12.03
N LEU A 81 7.59 -18.52 -13.09
CA LEU A 81 7.29 -19.94 -13.01
C LEU A 81 8.58 -20.74 -12.92
N ALA A 82 8.71 -21.59 -11.90
CA ALA A 82 9.88 -22.44 -11.74
C ALA A 82 9.52 -23.88 -11.40
N ARG A 83 10.38 -24.81 -11.85
CA ARG A 83 10.33 -26.22 -11.48
C ARG A 83 11.66 -26.68 -10.91
N TYR A 84 11.63 -27.27 -9.73
CA TYR A 84 12.76 -27.94 -9.10
C TYR A 84 12.45 -29.43 -8.91
N GLY A 85 13.19 -30.29 -9.60
CA GLY A 85 12.92 -31.73 -9.66
C GLY A 85 11.82 -32.12 -10.65
N ASN A 86 11.86 -33.37 -11.10
CA ASN A 86 10.86 -33.98 -11.98
C ASN A 86 10.80 -35.51 -11.81
N ASP A 87 10.93 -35.98 -10.57
CA ASP A 87 10.90 -37.40 -10.25
C ASP A 87 9.45 -37.89 -10.17
N LYS A 88 9.08 -38.85 -11.02
CA LYS A 88 7.73 -39.43 -11.08
C LYS A 88 7.33 -40.22 -9.82
N ASN A 89 8.30 -40.55 -8.96
CA ASN A 89 8.05 -41.23 -7.70
C ASN A 89 7.79 -40.26 -6.54
N LYS A 90 8.01 -38.96 -6.75
CA LYS A 90 7.77 -37.90 -5.76
C LYS A 90 6.47 -37.17 -6.07
N ARG A 91 5.82 -36.68 -5.02
CA ARG A 91 4.71 -35.74 -5.14
C ARG A 91 5.20 -34.40 -5.67
N THR A 92 4.35 -33.68 -6.39
CA THR A 92 4.65 -32.33 -6.87
C THR A 92 3.83 -31.31 -6.09
N ILE A 93 4.50 -30.38 -5.41
CA ILE A 93 3.85 -29.32 -4.63
C ILE A 93 4.04 -27.99 -5.35
N LEU A 94 2.93 -27.29 -5.62
CA LEU A 94 2.95 -25.92 -6.11
C LEU A 94 3.06 -24.96 -4.92
N VAL A 95 4.12 -24.16 -4.89
CA VAL A 95 4.25 -23.05 -3.94
C VAL A 95 3.93 -21.72 -4.62
N TYR A 96 3.14 -20.90 -3.95
CA TYR A 96 2.83 -19.53 -4.39
C TYR A 96 3.34 -18.52 -3.37
N GLY A 97 3.67 -17.33 -3.86
CA GLY A 97 4.05 -16.14 -3.10
C GLY A 97 4.14 -14.93 -4.04
N HIS A 98 4.39 -13.75 -3.50
CA HIS A 98 4.53 -12.52 -4.30
C HIS A 98 5.79 -11.72 -3.94
N TYR A 99 6.44 -11.13 -4.95
CA TYR A 99 7.71 -10.42 -4.78
C TYR A 99 7.56 -8.88 -4.83
N ASP A 100 6.36 -8.37 -5.10
CA ASP A 100 6.02 -6.98 -4.88
C ASP A 100 5.68 -6.68 -3.43
N VAL A 101 5.70 -5.40 -3.07
CA VAL A 101 5.52 -4.94 -1.69
C VAL A 101 4.71 -3.64 -1.66
N GLN A 102 4.01 -3.37 -0.55
CA GLN A 102 3.45 -2.04 -0.30
C GLN A 102 4.51 -0.92 -0.31
N PRO A 103 4.12 0.33 -0.64
CA PRO A 103 4.93 1.52 -0.41
C PRO A 103 5.41 1.64 1.04
N ALA A 104 6.56 2.31 1.24
CA ALA A 104 7.05 2.68 2.55
C ALA A 104 8.09 3.80 2.43
N ASP A 105 7.91 4.85 3.22
CA ASP A 105 8.86 5.94 3.36
C ASP A 105 9.28 6.14 4.81
N LYS A 106 10.50 6.65 5.01
CA LYS A 106 11.00 6.98 6.36
C LYS A 106 10.07 7.93 7.10
N SER A 107 9.46 8.87 6.37
CA SER A 107 8.51 9.86 6.89
C SER A 107 7.22 9.26 7.45
N ASP A 108 6.90 8.00 7.14
CA ASP A 108 5.70 7.32 7.64
C ASP A 108 5.83 6.92 9.13
N GLY A 109 7.01 7.13 9.72
CA GLY A 109 7.30 6.83 11.12
C GLY A 109 8.23 5.63 11.34
N TRP A 110 8.93 5.18 10.30
CA TRP A 110 9.87 4.07 10.41
C TRP A 110 11.08 4.42 11.29
N ALA A 111 11.43 3.52 12.22
CA ALA A 111 12.62 3.68 13.06
C ALA A 111 13.92 3.48 12.24
N THR A 112 13.90 2.59 11.25
CA THR A 112 15.02 2.28 10.32
C THR A 112 14.65 2.65 8.88
N GLU A 113 15.58 2.62 7.93
CA GLU A 113 15.22 2.85 6.52
C GLU A 113 14.40 1.64 6.01
N PRO A 114 13.25 1.83 5.34
CA PRO A 114 12.36 0.70 5.00
C PRO A 114 13.00 -0.33 4.08
N PHE A 115 13.87 0.10 3.17
CA PHE A 115 14.54 -0.77 2.19
C PHE A 115 16.00 -1.06 2.54
N ASP A 116 16.44 -0.78 3.78
CA ASP A 116 17.72 -1.23 4.31
C ASP A 116 17.47 -2.12 5.54
N LEU A 117 17.46 -3.44 5.30
CA LEU A 117 17.04 -4.42 6.29
C LEU A 117 17.90 -4.32 7.56
N THR A 118 17.35 -3.90 8.68
CA THR A 118 18.12 -3.79 9.92
C THR A 118 17.81 -4.97 10.84
N VAL A 119 18.81 -5.52 11.52
CA VAL A 119 18.61 -6.56 12.54
C VAL A 119 18.88 -5.96 13.92
N ASP A 120 17.94 -6.14 14.86
CA ASP A 120 18.15 -5.67 16.22
C ASP A 120 18.86 -6.69 17.12
N ASP A 121 19.09 -6.28 18.38
CA ASP A 121 19.70 -7.09 19.43
C ASP A 121 18.91 -8.36 19.80
N LYS A 122 17.62 -8.41 19.44
CA LYS A 122 16.73 -9.56 19.64
C LYS A 122 16.63 -10.44 18.40
N GLY A 123 17.39 -10.14 17.34
CA GLY A 123 17.38 -10.89 16.09
C GLY A 123 16.15 -10.61 15.20
N ARG A 124 15.39 -9.54 15.46
CA ARG A 124 14.24 -9.15 14.64
C ARG A 124 14.73 -8.40 13.40
N MET A 125 14.19 -8.75 12.24
CA MET A 125 14.57 -8.21 10.94
C MET A 125 13.54 -7.15 10.48
N PHE A 126 13.97 -5.89 10.42
CA PHE A 126 13.14 -4.74 10.05
C PHE A 126 13.43 -4.31 8.61
N GLY A 127 12.44 -4.42 7.74
CA GLY A 127 12.48 -3.92 6.37
C GLY A 127 11.17 -4.21 5.65
N ARG A 128 10.73 -3.31 4.78
CA ARG A 128 9.55 -3.51 3.93
C ARG A 128 9.77 -4.75 3.06
N GLY A 129 8.82 -5.67 3.09
CA GLY A 129 8.93 -6.94 2.37
C GLY A 129 9.50 -8.09 3.20
N SER A 130 10.04 -7.84 4.40
CA SER A 130 10.75 -8.88 5.16
C SER A 130 9.86 -10.06 5.55
N THR A 131 8.59 -9.82 5.85
CA THR A 131 7.61 -10.86 6.20
C THR A 131 6.51 -11.05 5.14
N ASP A 132 6.37 -10.11 4.22
CA ASP A 132 5.23 -9.96 3.32
C ASP A 132 5.75 -9.45 1.96
N ASP A 133 6.18 -10.33 1.04
CA ASP A 133 6.31 -11.79 1.21
C ASP A 133 7.72 -12.31 0.81
N LYS A 134 8.72 -11.42 0.80
CA LYS A 134 10.09 -11.81 0.39
C LYS A 134 10.74 -12.81 1.35
N GLY A 135 10.52 -12.66 2.66
CA GLY A 135 11.05 -13.60 3.65
C GLY A 135 10.56 -15.03 3.43
N PRO A 136 9.25 -15.27 3.43
CA PRO A 136 8.71 -16.61 3.22
C PRO A 136 9.04 -17.21 1.85
N ILE A 137 9.02 -16.44 0.75
CA ILE A 137 9.50 -16.92 -0.56
C ILE A 137 10.94 -17.40 -0.47
N LEU A 138 11.82 -16.57 0.10
CA LEU A 138 13.23 -16.93 0.26
C LEU A 138 13.42 -18.12 1.21
N GLY A 139 12.50 -18.33 2.16
CA GLY A 139 12.45 -19.54 2.98
C GLY A 139 12.39 -20.82 2.14
N TRP A 140 11.61 -20.84 1.06
CA TRP A 140 11.56 -21.98 0.12
C TRP A 140 12.90 -22.17 -0.60
N LEU A 141 13.52 -21.10 -1.08
CA LEU A 141 14.83 -21.15 -1.75
C LEU A 141 15.92 -21.64 -0.80
N ASN A 142 15.95 -21.11 0.42
CA ASN A 142 16.88 -21.49 1.48
C ASN A 142 16.71 -22.97 1.87
N ALA A 143 15.46 -23.47 1.91
CA ALA A 143 15.19 -24.87 2.18
C ALA A 143 15.78 -25.77 1.07
N ILE A 144 15.67 -25.39 -0.20
CA ILE A 144 16.31 -26.12 -1.32
C ILE A 144 17.83 -26.14 -1.13
N GLU A 145 18.45 -24.98 -0.89
CA GLU A 145 19.90 -24.87 -0.73
C GLU A 145 20.42 -25.70 0.46
N ALA A 146 19.73 -25.65 1.60
CA ALA A 146 20.13 -26.40 2.79
C ALA A 146 20.02 -27.93 2.58
N HIS A 147 19.02 -28.42 1.84
CA HIS A 147 18.96 -29.83 1.43
C HIS A 147 20.17 -30.21 0.56
N GLN A 148 20.49 -29.38 -0.43
CA GLN A 148 21.63 -29.61 -1.33
C GLN A 148 22.96 -29.68 -0.56
N LYS A 149 23.22 -28.69 0.32
CA LYS A 149 24.45 -28.63 1.13
C LYS A 149 24.53 -29.75 2.16
N ALA A 150 23.41 -30.18 2.75
CA ALA A 150 23.36 -31.31 3.67
C ALA A 150 23.51 -32.67 2.97
N GLY A 151 23.48 -32.72 1.62
CA GLY A 151 23.46 -33.98 0.86
C GLY A 151 22.19 -34.79 1.09
N ILE A 152 21.09 -34.14 1.48
CA ILE A 152 19.80 -34.76 1.74
C ILE A 152 18.91 -34.50 0.52
N ASP A 153 18.37 -35.56 -0.06
CA ASP A 153 17.47 -35.47 -1.20
C ASP A 153 16.19 -34.69 -0.83
N PHE A 154 15.78 -33.76 -1.70
CA PHE A 154 14.59 -32.95 -1.47
C PHE A 154 13.34 -33.85 -1.65
N PRO A 155 12.41 -33.92 -0.68
CA PRO A 155 11.43 -35.00 -0.62
C PRO A 155 10.31 -34.95 -1.66
N VAL A 156 10.15 -33.83 -2.36
CA VAL A 156 9.09 -33.57 -3.35
C VAL A 156 9.66 -32.90 -4.60
N ASN A 157 8.91 -32.92 -5.71
CA ASN A 157 9.12 -31.94 -6.77
C ASN A 157 8.45 -30.63 -6.35
N LEU A 158 9.06 -29.49 -6.70
CA LEU A 158 8.45 -28.18 -6.51
C LEU A 158 8.09 -27.56 -7.84
N LEU A 159 6.86 -27.08 -7.92
CA LEU A 159 6.43 -26.04 -8.84
C LEU A 159 6.35 -24.73 -8.06
N MET A 160 6.74 -23.62 -8.66
CA MET A 160 6.71 -22.31 -8.03
C MET A 160 6.02 -21.33 -8.96
N CYS A 161 5.15 -20.51 -8.39
CA CYS A 161 4.43 -19.45 -9.09
C CYS A 161 4.56 -18.19 -8.25
N PHE A 162 5.50 -17.31 -8.60
CA PHE A 162 5.73 -16.07 -7.88
C PHE A 162 5.33 -14.87 -8.73
N GLU A 163 4.42 -14.04 -8.23
CA GLU A 163 3.90 -12.88 -8.96
C GLU A 163 4.40 -11.55 -8.38
N GLY A 164 4.08 -10.44 -9.06
CA GLY A 164 4.55 -9.11 -8.68
C GLY A 164 3.45 -8.05 -8.61
N MET A 165 2.19 -8.45 -8.42
CA MET A 165 1.03 -7.56 -8.37
C MET A 165 0.07 -7.90 -7.23
N GLU A 166 0.42 -8.74 -6.26
CA GLU A 166 -0.52 -9.20 -5.20
C GLU A 166 -1.07 -8.00 -4.42
N GLU A 167 -0.17 -7.10 -4.04
CA GLU A 167 -0.45 -5.90 -3.26
C GLU A 167 -1.31 -4.89 -4.04
N TYR A 168 -1.40 -5.11 -5.36
CA TYR A 168 -2.19 -4.35 -6.32
C TYR A 168 -3.23 -5.20 -7.06
N GLY A 169 -3.70 -6.29 -6.45
CA GLY A 169 -4.87 -7.05 -6.89
C GLY A 169 -4.62 -8.19 -7.87
N SER A 170 -3.39 -8.68 -7.98
CA SER A 170 -3.02 -9.88 -8.74
C SER A 170 -3.45 -9.85 -10.22
N GLU A 171 -3.40 -8.66 -10.84
CA GLU A 171 -3.88 -8.47 -12.21
C GLU A 171 -3.12 -9.37 -13.20
N GLY A 172 -3.87 -10.17 -13.96
CA GLY A 172 -3.34 -11.12 -14.96
C GLY A 172 -3.01 -12.51 -14.43
N LEU A 173 -2.92 -12.70 -13.11
CA LEU A 173 -2.58 -14.02 -12.53
C LEU A 173 -3.69 -15.06 -12.75
N ASP A 174 -4.96 -14.68 -12.55
CA ASP A 174 -6.10 -15.60 -12.75
C ASP A 174 -6.13 -16.17 -14.17
N ASP A 175 -5.93 -15.32 -15.18
CA ASP A 175 -5.89 -15.72 -16.58
C ASP A 175 -4.71 -16.68 -16.86
N LEU A 176 -3.54 -16.41 -16.26
CA LEU A 176 -2.38 -17.30 -16.35
C LEU A 176 -2.67 -18.67 -15.71
N ILE A 177 -3.23 -18.69 -14.49
CA ILE A 177 -3.55 -19.92 -13.77
C ILE A 177 -4.53 -20.77 -14.60
N VAL A 178 -5.59 -20.18 -15.13
CA VAL A 178 -6.56 -20.88 -15.98
C VAL A 178 -5.89 -21.42 -17.26
N ALA A 179 -5.02 -20.63 -17.89
CA ALA A 179 -4.31 -21.03 -19.11
C ALA A 179 -3.28 -22.16 -18.90
N GLU A 180 -2.69 -22.24 -17.70
CA GLU A 180 -1.61 -23.17 -17.36
C GLU A 180 -2.05 -24.35 -16.47
N ALA A 181 -3.28 -24.35 -15.94
CA ALA A 181 -3.82 -25.38 -15.05
C ALA A 181 -3.68 -26.80 -15.61
N LYS A 182 -3.87 -26.98 -16.93
CA LYS A 182 -3.74 -28.26 -17.63
C LYS A 182 -2.42 -28.42 -18.39
N LYS A 183 -1.48 -27.50 -18.19
CA LYS A 183 -0.17 -27.47 -18.84
C LYS A 183 0.93 -27.46 -17.77
N TYR A 184 1.46 -26.30 -17.42
CA TYR A 184 2.56 -26.18 -16.47
C TYR A 184 2.22 -26.73 -15.08
N PHE A 185 0.97 -26.58 -14.64
CA PHE A 185 0.49 -27.02 -13.32
C PHE A 185 -0.22 -28.38 -13.33
N ALA A 186 -0.21 -29.10 -14.46
CA ALA A 186 -1.04 -30.30 -14.66
C ALA A 186 -0.74 -31.45 -13.68
N ASP A 187 0.49 -31.52 -13.16
CA ASP A 187 0.96 -32.57 -12.25
C ASP A 187 1.06 -32.10 -10.80
N ALA A 188 0.57 -30.91 -10.43
CA ALA A 188 0.55 -30.46 -9.05
C ALA A 188 -0.43 -31.32 -8.21
N ASP A 189 0.07 -31.97 -7.16
CA ASP A 189 -0.73 -32.77 -6.22
C ASP A 189 -1.37 -31.90 -5.12
N ALA A 190 -0.71 -30.80 -4.75
CA ALA A 190 -1.15 -29.88 -3.70
C ALA A 190 -0.56 -28.48 -3.92
N VAL A 191 -1.20 -27.48 -3.29
CA VAL A 191 -0.75 -26.08 -3.28
C VAL A 191 -0.41 -25.68 -1.84
N CYS A 192 0.70 -24.97 -1.67
CA CYS A 192 1.12 -24.40 -0.39
C CYS A 192 1.40 -22.91 -0.55
N ILE A 193 0.91 -22.11 0.39
CA ILE A 193 1.10 -20.66 0.44
C ILE A 193 1.59 -20.35 1.85
N SER A 194 2.64 -19.55 1.95
CA SER A 194 3.21 -19.10 3.23
C SER A 194 3.24 -17.58 3.27
N ASP A 195 2.07 -16.97 3.16
CA ASP A 195 1.92 -15.53 3.04
C ASP A 195 0.90 -15.04 4.10
N ASN A 196 1.17 -15.42 5.35
CA ASN A 196 0.30 -15.11 6.45
C ASN A 196 1.02 -15.18 7.79
N TYR A 197 0.35 -14.66 8.80
CA TYR A 197 0.89 -14.56 10.15
C TYR A 197 0.26 -15.58 11.08
N TRP A 198 0.98 -15.93 12.15
CA TRP A 198 0.39 -16.61 13.30
C TRP A 198 -0.65 -15.70 13.97
N LEU A 199 -1.61 -16.31 14.68
CA LEU A 199 -2.64 -15.56 15.40
C LEU A 199 -2.07 -14.81 16.62
N GLY A 200 -1.05 -15.39 17.25
CA GLY A 200 -0.31 -14.79 18.35
C GLY A 200 1.18 -15.07 18.21
N THR A 201 1.96 -14.70 19.22
CA THR A 201 3.43 -14.73 19.17
C THR A 201 4.06 -16.02 19.72
N GLU A 202 3.26 -16.92 20.28
CA GLU A 202 3.78 -18.07 21.05
C GLU A 202 3.51 -19.44 20.42
N LYS A 203 2.52 -19.55 19.52
CA LYS A 203 2.08 -20.84 18.97
C LYS A 203 1.95 -20.79 17.44
N PRO A 204 2.51 -21.78 16.72
CA PRO A 204 2.34 -21.89 15.28
C PRO A 204 0.89 -22.14 14.91
N CYS A 205 0.51 -21.67 13.71
CA CYS A 205 -0.85 -21.75 13.20
C CYS A 205 -0.87 -22.39 11.80
N LEU A 206 -1.96 -23.09 11.50
CA LEU A 206 -2.32 -23.49 10.13
C LEU A 206 -3.62 -22.76 9.76
N THR A 207 -3.59 -21.97 8.69
CA THR A 207 -4.74 -21.18 8.23
C THR A 207 -5.51 -21.96 7.17
N TYR A 208 -6.83 -22.10 7.32
CA TYR A 208 -7.67 -22.87 6.38
C TYR A 208 -8.86 -22.09 5.79
N ALA A 209 -9.03 -20.80 6.10
CA ALA A 209 -10.04 -19.95 5.47
C ALA A 209 -9.81 -18.45 5.69
N ARG A 210 -10.05 -17.63 4.66
CA ARG A 210 -10.94 -16.44 4.65
C ARG A 210 -11.13 -15.93 3.21
N PRO A 211 -12.35 -15.63 2.75
CA PRO A 211 -12.54 -14.89 1.50
C PRO A 211 -12.28 -13.39 1.73
N VAL A 212 -11.36 -12.81 0.98
CA VAL A 212 -11.21 -11.36 0.83
C VAL A 212 -12.09 -10.93 -0.34
N CYS A 213 -13.02 -10.01 -0.12
CA CYS A 213 -13.81 -9.39 -1.19
C CYS A 213 -13.38 -7.93 -1.36
N ARG A 214 -12.68 -7.61 -2.46
CA ARG A 214 -12.53 -6.23 -2.93
C ARG A 214 -13.68 -5.90 -3.90
N PRO A 215 -14.49 -4.86 -3.65
CA PRO A 215 -15.43 -4.38 -4.66
C PRO A 215 -14.68 -3.49 -5.67
N SER A 216 -14.35 -3.99 -6.86
CA SER A 216 -13.94 -3.15 -7.98
C SER A 216 -14.43 -3.69 -9.35
N LEU A 217 -15.40 -2.95 -9.90
CA LEU A 217 -15.72 -2.65 -11.31
C LEU A 217 -15.64 -3.79 -12.37
N LEU A 218 -16.84 -4.24 -12.77
CA LEU A 218 -17.12 -5.22 -13.81
C LEU A 218 -16.76 -4.75 -15.24
N ARG A 219 -16.06 -5.60 -16.00
CA ARG A 219 -16.06 -5.59 -17.47
C ARG A 219 -17.35 -6.25 -18.01
N PRO A 220 -17.99 -5.72 -19.07
CA PRO A 220 -19.13 -6.38 -19.68
C PRO A 220 -18.66 -7.51 -20.61
N VAL A 221 -19.12 -8.74 -20.37
CA VAL A 221 -19.05 -9.85 -21.34
C VAL A 221 -20.44 -10.07 -21.92
N ALA A 222 -20.52 -10.21 -23.25
CA ALA A 222 -21.75 -10.29 -24.04
C ALA A 222 -22.69 -11.46 -23.63
N PRO A 223 -24.01 -11.35 -23.87
CA PRO A 223 -24.98 -12.28 -23.31
C PRO A 223 -25.06 -13.58 -24.12
N ALA A 224 -24.83 -14.72 -23.46
CA ALA A 224 -25.25 -16.03 -23.94
C ALA A 224 -26.72 -16.28 -23.59
N VAL A 225 -27.51 -16.60 -24.61
CA VAL A 225 -28.95 -16.90 -24.51
C VAL A 225 -29.16 -18.19 -23.71
N LEU A 226 -29.85 -18.11 -22.57
CA LEU A 226 -30.38 -19.29 -21.86
C LEU A 226 -31.91 -19.24 -21.83
N ARG A 227 -32.52 -20.31 -22.35
CA ARG A 227 -33.97 -20.52 -22.45
C ARG A 227 -34.59 -20.74 -21.07
N THR A 228 -35.69 -20.03 -20.82
CA THR A 228 -36.56 -20.10 -19.65
C THR A 228 -37.42 -21.37 -19.59
N PHE A 229 -37.66 -21.93 -18.41
CA PHE A 229 -38.94 -22.58 -18.04
C PHE A 229 -39.22 -22.52 -16.53
N ALA A 230 -40.40 -21.98 -16.19
CA ALA A 230 -41.26 -22.15 -14.99
C ALA A 230 -40.71 -21.78 -13.60
N SER A 231 -41.44 -21.24 -12.62
CA SER A 231 -42.76 -20.58 -12.47
C SER A 231 -42.74 -19.99 -11.04
N LYS A 232 -43.10 -18.71 -10.86
CA LYS A 232 -43.08 -17.98 -9.57
C LYS A 232 -44.22 -18.38 -8.62
N PRO A 233 -44.07 -18.05 -7.32
CA PRO A 233 -45.10 -17.28 -6.62
C PRO A 233 -44.58 -15.90 -6.16
N ASP A 234 -45.50 -14.96 -6.00
CA ASP A 234 -45.26 -13.51 -5.93
C ASP A 234 -44.58 -13.01 -4.63
N PRO A 235 -43.72 -11.96 -4.70
CA PRO A 235 -43.16 -11.30 -3.52
C PRO A 235 -44.08 -10.22 -2.94
N ILE A 236 -44.00 -10.09 -1.62
CA ILE A 236 -44.67 -9.10 -0.75
C ILE A 236 -44.23 -7.68 -1.14
N GLN A 237 -45.20 -6.78 -1.36
CA GLN A 237 -44.95 -5.35 -1.60
C GLN A 237 -44.56 -4.64 -0.30
N ILE A 238 -43.42 -3.94 -0.32
CA ILE A 238 -43.09 -2.90 0.67
C ILE A 238 -43.06 -1.56 -0.08
N ASP A 239 -43.81 -0.62 0.50
CA ASP A 239 -44.13 0.71 0.00
C ASP A 239 -42.87 1.56 -0.25
N SER A 240 -42.92 2.32 -1.34
CA SER A 240 -41.82 3.04 -1.97
C SER A 240 -41.84 4.51 -1.57
N GLN A 241 -41.15 4.87 -0.48
CA GLN A 241 -40.78 6.27 -0.20
C GLN A 241 -39.42 6.35 0.49
N ILE A 242 -38.35 6.21 -0.28
CA ILE A 242 -37.03 6.76 0.09
C ILE A 242 -36.58 7.60 -1.11
N GLN A 243 -36.45 8.92 -0.89
CA GLN A 243 -35.82 9.83 -1.83
C GLN A 243 -34.39 9.34 -2.08
N HIS A 244 -34.10 8.99 -3.33
CA HIS A 244 -32.77 8.59 -3.78
C HIS A 244 -31.89 9.85 -3.84
N ASP A 245 -30.95 9.98 -2.91
CA ASP A 245 -29.77 10.80 -3.16
C ASP A 245 -28.94 10.09 -4.24
N LEU A 246 -28.55 10.82 -5.27
CA LEU A 246 -27.77 10.32 -6.39
C LEU A 246 -26.29 10.23 -5.99
N GLU A 247 -25.71 9.03 -6.04
CA GLU A 247 -24.26 8.80 -5.91
C GLU A 247 -23.62 8.58 -7.29
N VAL A 248 -22.37 9.04 -7.45
CA VAL A 248 -21.57 8.82 -8.65
C VAL A 248 -21.18 7.34 -8.74
N GLY A 249 -21.76 6.62 -9.72
CA GLY A 249 -21.32 5.27 -10.10
C GLY A 249 -22.40 4.18 -10.09
N GLU A 250 -23.64 4.45 -9.66
CA GLU A 250 -24.70 3.44 -9.67
C GLU A 250 -25.56 3.50 -10.96
N LEU A 251 -25.55 2.42 -11.74
CA LEU A 251 -26.50 2.19 -12.84
C LEU A 251 -27.83 1.66 -12.27
N GLN A 252 -28.95 2.27 -12.65
CA GLN A 252 -30.29 1.83 -12.30
C GLN A 252 -30.51 0.35 -12.66
N GLY A 253 -30.72 -0.48 -11.63
CA GLY A 253 -31.23 -1.85 -11.78
C GLY A 253 -30.25 -3.00 -11.50
N ALA A 254 -29.01 -2.77 -11.09
CA ALA A 254 -28.08 -3.85 -10.74
C ALA A 254 -28.02 -4.11 -9.22
N LYS A 255 -28.83 -5.06 -8.73
CA LYS A 255 -28.67 -5.62 -7.37
C LYS A 255 -27.73 -6.84 -7.41
N PHE A 256 -26.43 -6.61 -7.25
CA PHE A 256 -25.50 -7.69 -6.89
C PHE A 256 -24.44 -7.21 -5.91
N LYS A 257 -24.87 -6.89 -4.69
CA LYS A 257 -24.03 -6.96 -3.49
C LYS A 257 -24.39 -8.28 -2.82
N ILE A 258 -23.47 -9.25 -2.79
CA ILE A 258 -23.65 -10.41 -1.91
C ILE A 258 -23.58 -9.82 -0.50
N GLU A 259 -24.74 -9.74 0.16
CA GLU A 259 -24.80 -9.19 1.51
C GLU A 259 -23.95 -10.07 2.45
N PRO A 260 -23.10 -9.48 3.29
CA PRO A 260 -22.40 -10.20 4.33
C PRO A 260 -23.39 -11.05 5.14
N LEU A 261 -23.03 -12.30 5.41
CA LEU A 261 -23.87 -13.26 6.13
C LEU A 261 -24.39 -12.62 7.43
N ARG A 262 -25.68 -12.29 7.47
CA ARG A 262 -26.35 -11.76 8.66
C ARG A 262 -26.48 -12.88 9.69
N ARG A 263 -25.71 -12.79 10.77
CA ARG A 263 -25.75 -13.75 11.87
C ARG A 263 -26.69 -13.23 12.96
N THR A 264 -27.62 -14.07 13.40
CA THR A 264 -28.60 -13.74 14.44
C THR A 264 -28.47 -14.72 15.61
N GLY A 265 -28.65 -14.24 16.84
CA GLY A 265 -28.66 -15.08 18.04
C GLY A 265 -27.29 -15.42 18.64
N GLU A 266 -26.22 -14.71 18.29
CA GLU A 266 -24.93 -14.80 18.99
C GLU A 266 -25.04 -14.21 20.40
N ASP A 267 -24.38 -14.82 21.39
CA ASP A 267 -24.26 -14.21 22.72
C ASP A 267 -23.22 -13.06 22.70
N ALA A 268 -23.33 -12.14 23.66
CA ALA A 268 -22.48 -10.95 23.72
C ALA A 268 -20.98 -11.27 23.81
N THR A 269 -20.58 -12.39 24.44
CA THR A 269 -19.17 -12.75 24.58
C THR A 269 -18.60 -13.23 23.25
N THR A 270 -19.34 -14.09 22.55
CA THR A 270 -19.00 -14.57 21.21
C THR A 270 -18.93 -13.43 20.21
N MET A 271 -19.90 -12.50 20.25
CA MET A 271 -19.92 -11.32 19.38
C MET A 271 -18.69 -10.42 19.62
N ARG A 272 -18.31 -10.14 20.87
CA ARG A 272 -17.09 -9.38 21.18
C ARG A 272 -15.82 -10.07 20.66
N ALA A 273 -15.66 -11.37 20.91
CA ALA A 273 -14.47 -12.10 20.44
C ALA A 273 -14.35 -12.07 18.91
N ARG A 274 -15.48 -12.21 18.21
CA ARG A 274 -15.54 -12.14 16.76
C ARG A 274 -15.25 -10.75 16.21
N LEU A 275 -15.88 -9.71 16.75
CA LEU A 275 -15.64 -8.33 16.32
C LEU A 275 -14.16 -7.96 16.52
N LEU A 276 -13.57 -8.33 17.66
CA LEU A 276 -12.15 -8.16 17.91
C LEU A 276 -11.29 -8.88 16.87
N TYR A 277 -11.66 -10.11 16.50
CA TYR A 277 -10.98 -10.85 15.44
C TYR A 277 -11.09 -10.15 14.07
N GLN A 278 -12.28 -9.67 13.69
CA GLN A 278 -12.50 -8.93 12.45
C GLN A 278 -11.69 -7.62 12.39
N CYS A 279 -11.47 -6.97 13.54
CA CYS A 279 -10.69 -5.72 13.62
C CYS A 279 -9.18 -5.91 13.48
N ARG A 280 -8.66 -7.11 13.74
CA ARG A 280 -7.21 -7.41 13.73
C ARG A 280 -6.73 -8.02 12.41
N LYS A 281 -7.64 -8.13 11.45
CA LYS A 281 -7.49 -9.00 10.30
C LYS A 281 -8.15 -8.39 9.07
N ARG A 282 -7.94 -7.12 8.85
CA ARG A 282 -8.42 -6.36 7.69
C ARG A 282 -7.29 -6.22 6.67
N GLY A 283 -7.59 -5.64 5.51
CA GLY A 283 -6.70 -5.60 4.36
C GLY A 283 -5.63 -4.51 4.40
N THR A 284 -5.54 -3.69 5.46
CA THR A 284 -4.49 -2.67 5.62
C THR A 284 -3.99 -2.58 7.06
N LEU A 285 -2.68 -2.39 7.23
CA LEU A 285 -2.02 -2.29 8.54
C LEU A 285 -2.55 -1.09 9.35
N GLU A 286 -2.84 0.02 8.69
CA GLU A 286 -3.34 1.26 9.30
C GLU A 286 -4.75 1.06 9.87
N SER A 287 -5.64 0.42 9.10
CA SER A 287 -7.00 0.14 9.56
C SER A 287 -7.00 -0.93 10.64
N ASP A 288 -6.12 -1.93 10.54
CA ASP A 288 -5.93 -2.93 11.59
C ASP A 288 -5.43 -2.31 12.89
N LEU A 289 -4.45 -1.40 12.84
CA LEU A 289 -3.94 -0.73 14.04
C LEU A 289 -4.99 0.20 14.65
N LEU A 290 -5.70 0.97 13.82
CA LEU A 290 -6.78 1.86 14.26
C LEU A 290 -7.91 1.07 14.91
N LEU A 291 -8.44 0.06 14.22
CA LEU A 291 -9.61 -0.68 14.66
C LEU A 291 -9.28 -1.69 15.77
N SER A 292 -8.11 -2.30 15.78
CA SER A 292 -7.69 -3.17 16.89
C SER A 292 -7.55 -2.39 18.20
N THR A 293 -6.97 -1.19 18.17
CA THR A 293 -6.85 -0.36 19.37
C THR A 293 -8.18 0.23 19.83
N PHE A 294 -9.06 0.55 18.88
CA PHE A 294 -10.43 0.96 19.17
C PHE A 294 -11.22 -0.19 19.81
N ALA A 295 -11.18 -1.37 19.20
CA ALA A 295 -11.85 -2.56 19.72
C ALA A 295 -11.32 -2.92 21.12
N ASP A 296 -10.01 -2.92 21.34
CA ASP A 296 -9.43 -3.21 22.65
C ASP A 296 -9.93 -2.25 23.75
N THR A 297 -10.12 -0.97 23.40
CA THR A 297 -10.54 0.07 24.35
C THR A 297 -12.05 0.05 24.61
N HIS A 298 -12.87 -0.06 23.56
CA HIS A 298 -14.31 0.21 23.64
C HIS A 298 -15.17 -1.05 23.58
N LEU A 299 -14.68 -2.11 22.93
CA LEU A 299 -15.44 -3.34 22.77
C LEU A 299 -15.75 -4.06 24.09
N PRO A 300 -15.02 -3.93 25.22
CA PRO A 300 -15.45 -4.50 26.50
C PRO A 300 -16.71 -3.84 27.08
N THR A 301 -16.92 -2.54 26.83
CA THR A 301 -17.99 -1.74 27.44
C THR A 301 -19.18 -1.49 26.50
N MET A 302 -19.07 -1.81 25.21
CA MET A 302 -20.15 -1.63 24.25
C MET A 302 -21.42 -2.41 24.63
N SER A 303 -22.57 -1.78 24.45
CA SER A 303 -23.88 -2.43 24.48
C SER A 303 -24.08 -3.36 23.28
N HIS A 304 -25.08 -4.23 23.34
CA HIS A 304 -25.41 -5.12 22.21
C HIS A 304 -25.80 -4.33 20.94
N ALA A 305 -26.52 -3.22 21.08
CA ALA A 305 -26.90 -2.37 19.95
C ALA A 305 -25.68 -1.71 19.31
N GLN A 306 -24.73 -1.22 20.12
CA GLN A 306 -23.46 -0.68 19.63
C GLN A 306 -22.62 -1.76 18.93
N MET A 307 -22.56 -2.98 19.46
CA MET A 307 -21.87 -4.09 18.80
C MET A 307 -22.50 -4.45 17.45
N GLN A 308 -23.82 -4.42 17.32
CA GLN A 308 -24.51 -4.64 16.04
C GLN A 308 -24.21 -3.52 15.04
N GLN A 309 -24.23 -2.26 15.48
CA GLN A 309 -23.84 -1.14 14.64
C GLN A 309 -22.36 -1.24 14.23
N TYR A 310 -21.50 -1.70 15.13
CA TYR A 310 -20.08 -1.89 14.84
C TYR A 310 -19.83 -3.04 13.86
N ASP A 311 -20.58 -4.14 13.99
CA ASP A 311 -20.54 -5.25 13.03
C ASP A 311 -20.88 -4.77 11.61
N LEU A 312 -21.95 -3.98 11.48
CA LEU A 312 -22.33 -3.33 10.23
C LEU A 312 -21.25 -2.37 9.71
N PHE A 313 -20.56 -1.69 10.61
CA PHE A 313 -19.50 -0.74 10.25
C PHE A 313 -18.26 -1.48 9.73
N LEU A 314 -17.96 -2.66 10.27
CA LEU A 314 -16.86 -3.50 9.81
C LEU A 314 -17.10 -4.13 8.42
N ASP A 315 -18.32 -4.12 7.89
CA ASP A 315 -18.63 -4.53 6.50
C ASP A 315 -18.17 -3.49 5.45
N GLU A 316 -17.78 -2.28 5.87
CA GLU A 316 -17.32 -1.20 4.98
C GLU A 316 -15.87 -1.40 4.54
N ASN A 317 -15.45 -0.68 3.47
CA ASN A 317 -14.10 -0.77 2.93
C ASN A 317 -13.05 -0.18 3.90
N ASP A 318 -11.86 -0.80 3.95
CA ASP A 318 -10.78 -0.41 4.88
C ASP A 318 -10.31 1.03 4.71
N TRP A 319 -10.14 1.48 3.47
CA TRP A 319 -9.74 2.85 3.18
C TRP A 319 -10.84 3.84 3.53
N ASP A 320 -12.09 3.48 3.26
CA ASP A 320 -13.23 4.33 3.59
C ASP A 320 -13.35 4.53 5.11
N ILE A 321 -13.29 3.45 5.90
CA ILE A 321 -13.28 3.51 7.37
C ILE A 321 -12.12 4.38 7.85
N TYR A 322 -10.91 4.15 7.33
CA TYR A 322 -9.72 4.90 7.71
C TYR A 322 -9.90 6.40 7.43
N TYR A 323 -10.35 6.78 6.23
CA TYR A 323 -10.55 8.18 5.88
C TYR A 323 -11.70 8.81 6.66
N TRP A 324 -12.83 8.13 6.85
CA TRP A 324 -13.93 8.67 7.65
C TRP A 324 -13.54 8.91 9.10
N ALA A 325 -12.65 8.08 9.66
CA ALA A 325 -12.15 8.20 11.01
C ALA A 325 -11.06 9.27 11.18
N THR A 326 -10.24 9.50 10.15
CA THR A 326 -9.04 10.34 10.23
C THR A 326 -9.15 11.70 9.54
N GLN A 327 -10.05 11.88 8.57
CA GLN A 327 -10.24 13.17 7.90
C GLN A 327 -10.93 14.18 8.83
N ASP A 328 -10.45 15.42 8.78
CA ASP A 328 -11.16 16.53 9.42
C ASP A 328 -12.42 16.83 8.56
N GLU A 329 -13.57 17.05 9.21
CA GLU A 329 -14.81 17.33 8.50
C GLU A 329 -14.66 18.62 7.70
N SER A 330 -14.98 18.60 6.39
CA SER A 330 -14.92 19.82 5.57
C SER A 330 -15.84 20.89 6.16
N PRO A 331 -15.41 22.16 6.22
CA PRO A 331 -16.33 23.24 6.54
C PRO A 331 -17.43 23.26 5.46
N GLY A 332 -18.69 23.16 5.89
CA GLY A 332 -19.84 23.07 4.99
C GLY A 332 -20.02 24.29 4.07
N PRO A 333 -20.99 24.24 3.14
CA PRO A 333 -21.19 25.26 2.10
C PRO A 333 -21.76 26.60 2.60
N ASP A 334 -21.82 26.86 3.91
CA ASP A 334 -22.37 28.08 4.51
C ASP A 334 -21.28 29.01 5.08
N THR A 335 -20.24 29.29 4.29
CA THR A 335 -19.39 30.47 4.53
C THR A 335 -19.34 31.35 3.29
N THR A 336 -20.17 32.38 3.29
CA THR A 336 -20.07 33.51 2.36
C THR A 336 -18.65 34.08 2.46
N PRO A 337 -17.95 34.37 1.34
CA PRO A 337 -16.57 34.84 1.40
C PRO A 337 -16.54 36.23 2.05
N THR A 338 -16.16 36.27 3.33
CA THR A 338 -15.92 37.52 4.02
C THR A 338 -14.62 38.08 3.47
N LYS A 339 -14.71 39.23 2.78
CA LYS A 339 -13.57 40.04 2.34
C LYS A 339 -12.51 40.08 3.44
N LEU A 340 -11.30 39.65 3.10
CA LEU A 340 -10.08 39.89 3.88
C LEU A 340 -9.99 41.38 4.20
N ARG A 341 -10.25 41.72 5.47
CA ARG A 341 -9.93 43.00 6.06
C ARG A 341 -8.49 42.90 6.55
N PRO A 342 -7.56 43.80 6.15
CA PRO A 342 -6.22 43.79 6.71
C PRO A 342 -6.29 44.18 8.18
N SER A 343 -5.75 43.33 9.06
CA SER A 343 -5.52 43.66 10.46
C SER A 343 -4.39 44.67 10.56
N SER A 344 -4.74 45.94 10.78
CA SER A 344 -3.81 46.98 11.22
C SER A 344 -3.43 46.72 12.68
N SER A 345 -2.19 46.32 12.93
CA SER A 345 -1.53 46.46 14.22
C SER A 345 -1.07 47.91 14.38
N THR A 346 -1.62 48.57 15.38
CA THR A 346 -1.29 49.91 15.83
C THR A 346 0.13 49.95 16.38
N SER A 347 0.98 50.77 15.78
CA SER A 347 2.14 51.36 16.46
C SER A 347 2.35 52.77 15.89
N GLN A 348 2.40 53.70 16.82
CA GLN A 348 2.48 55.15 16.66
C GLN A 348 3.77 55.54 15.92
N ASP A 349 3.70 56.44 14.93
CA ASP A 349 4.48 57.68 14.97
C ASP A 349 3.97 58.74 13.99
N LYS A 350 4.25 60.00 14.33
CA LYS A 350 3.79 61.24 13.70
C LYS A 350 4.62 61.59 12.45
N ASP A 351 3.98 62.16 11.42
CA ASP A 351 4.27 63.51 10.89
C ASP A 351 3.78 63.73 9.44
N GLN A 352 2.98 64.80 9.29
CA GLN A 352 2.91 65.85 8.25
C GLN A 352 2.85 65.53 6.73
N ASP A 353 1.69 65.93 6.16
CA ASP A 353 1.47 66.80 4.99
C ASP A 353 2.29 66.62 3.69
N LYS A 354 1.61 66.23 2.59
CA LYS A 354 1.37 67.07 1.39
C LYS A 354 0.83 66.28 0.18
N GLU A 355 -0.46 66.49 -0.08
CA GLU A 355 -1.05 67.01 -1.32
C GLU A 355 -0.45 66.69 -2.72
N LEU A 356 -1.26 65.92 -3.47
CA LEU A 356 -1.76 66.06 -4.86
C LEU A 356 -0.90 65.90 -6.13
N ASP A 357 -1.66 65.36 -7.11
CA ASP A 357 -1.61 65.49 -8.57
C ASP A 357 -0.55 64.74 -9.37
N LEU A 358 -0.79 64.33 -10.62
CA LEU A 358 -1.93 63.90 -11.45
C LEU A 358 -1.24 63.61 -12.80
N ASP A 359 -1.88 62.81 -13.66
CA ASP A 359 -1.63 62.75 -15.10
C ASP A 359 -0.31 62.10 -15.59
N SER A 360 -0.28 61.34 -16.67
CA SER A 360 -1.29 60.92 -17.64
C SER A 360 -0.61 59.89 -18.56
N ALA A 361 -1.42 58.97 -19.10
CA ALA A 361 -1.53 58.64 -20.52
C ALA A 361 -0.22 58.33 -21.33
N THR A 362 -0.13 57.37 -22.24
CA THR A 362 -1.06 56.49 -22.95
C THR A 362 -0.22 55.75 -24.00
N VAL A 363 -0.73 54.60 -24.46
CA VAL A 363 -0.68 54.12 -25.87
C VAL A 363 0.69 53.70 -26.41
N ALA A 364 0.84 52.69 -27.27
CA ALA A 364 0.07 51.52 -27.68
C ALA A 364 0.93 50.86 -28.77
N GLY A 365 0.67 49.57 -29.01
CA GLY A 365 0.98 48.90 -30.27
C GLY A 365 2.45 48.52 -30.43
N GLY A 366 2.80 47.30 -30.78
CA GLY A 366 2.02 46.29 -31.49
C GLY A 366 2.91 45.72 -32.59
N GLU A 367 2.77 44.42 -32.81
CA GLU A 367 3.24 43.68 -34.00
C GLU A 367 4.76 43.43 -34.08
N SER A 368 5.27 42.38 -34.72
CA SER A 368 4.88 40.98 -34.99
C SER A 368 6.06 40.37 -35.80
N TYR A 369 6.07 39.04 -35.92
CA TYR A 369 6.85 38.20 -36.85
C TYR A 369 8.32 37.82 -36.55
N ARG A 370 8.44 36.54 -36.17
CA ARG A 370 9.24 35.44 -36.76
C ARG A 370 10.59 35.77 -37.43
N GLY A 371 11.64 35.17 -36.88
CA GLY A 371 12.16 33.91 -37.43
C GLY A 371 13.61 33.91 -37.94
N VAL A 372 14.20 32.71 -37.83
CA VAL A 372 15.31 32.14 -38.63
C VAL A 372 16.73 32.26 -38.03
N ASN A 373 17.14 31.17 -37.34
CA ASN A 373 18.51 30.60 -37.26
C ASN A 373 19.08 30.34 -38.68
N PRO A 374 20.39 30.06 -38.95
CA PRO A 374 21.36 29.38 -38.07
C PRO A 374 22.86 29.78 -38.24
N GLY A 375 23.74 29.20 -37.40
CA GLY A 375 24.88 28.45 -37.95
C GLY A 375 26.30 29.00 -37.76
N ALA A 376 27.15 28.12 -37.20
CA ALA A 376 28.59 27.94 -37.41
C ALA A 376 29.54 29.02 -36.81
N ALA A 377 30.32 28.72 -35.76
CA ALA A 377 31.46 27.80 -35.62
C ALA A 377 32.84 28.49 -35.80
N LYS A 378 33.79 28.03 -34.98
CA LYS A 378 35.27 28.18 -35.03
C LYS A 378 35.87 29.37 -34.25
N THR A 379 36.44 29.08 -33.06
CA THR A 379 37.89 28.91 -32.73
C THR A 379 38.70 30.19 -32.95
N ILE A 380 39.46 30.68 -31.97
CA ILE A 380 40.92 30.51 -31.81
C ILE A 380 41.33 30.94 -30.38
N ASP A 381 42.38 30.28 -29.90
CA ASP A 381 42.97 30.31 -28.56
C ASP A 381 44.18 31.27 -28.46
N ALA A 382 44.53 31.58 -27.21
CA ALA A 382 45.87 31.83 -26.63
C ALA A 382 46.49 33.25 -26.50
N SER A 383 46.81 33.55 -25.22
CA SER A 383 48.01 34.24 -24.67
C SER A 383 48.02 35.78 -24.61
N THR A 384 48.48 36.52 -23.57
CA THR A 384 49.13 36.23 -22.27
C THR A 384 49.25 37.53 -21.43
N HIS A 385 48.90 37.44 -20.14
CA HIS A 385 49.60 37.96 -18.91
C HIS A 385 49.57 39.43 -18.42
N GLY A 386 49.24 39.60 -17.12
CA GLY A 386 49.71 40.70 -16.25
C GLY A 386 48.81 41.04 -15.03
N HIS A 387 49.21 40.62 -13.81
CA HIS A 387 48.74 40.95 -12.44
C HIS A 387 48.70 42.48 -12.11
N ALA A 388 48.06 43.07 -11.08
CA ALA A 388 47.55 42.68 -9.74
C ALA A 388 46.54 43.74 -9.20
N ASP A 389 45.96 43.43 -8.03
CA ASP A 389 45.48 44.30 -6.93
C ASP A 389 43.98 44.51 -6.64
N THR A 390 43.69 44.31 -5.35
CA THR A 390 42.44 44.17 -4.58
C THR A 390 41.55 45.41 -4.49
N PRO A 391 40.25 45.24 -4.16
CA PRO A 391 39.80 45.77 -2.85
C PRO A 391 38.73 44.92 -2.12
N LYS A 392 38.68 45.09 -0.79
CA LYS A 392 37.55 44.86 0.14
C LYS A 392 37.56 46.03 1.15
N PRO A 393 36.49 46.36 1.90
CA PRO A 393 35.05 46.08 1.73
C PRO A 393 34.18 47.37 1.88
N ALA A 394 32.91 47.31 1.44
CA ALA A 394 31.86 48.24 1.89
C ALA A 394 30.50 47.51 1.92
N GLU A 395 29.94 47.36 3.11
CA GLU A 395 28.51 47.20 3.42
C GLU A 395 27.78 48.48 2.92
N ASP A 396 26.56 48.52 2.37
CA ASP A 396 25.29 47.94 2.80
C ASP A 396 24.33 47.80 1.59
N VAL A 397 23.88 46.59 1.27
CA VAL A 397 22.51 46.34 0.76
C VAL A 397 22.07 44.99 1.34
N GLN A 398 21.04 45.01 2.17
CA GLN A 398 20.49 43.82 2.83
C GLN A 398 19.99 42.78 1.82
N VAL A 399 20.48 41.55 2.00
CA VAL A 399 20.10 40.32 1.31
C VAL A 399 18.73 39.85 1.78
N ARG A 400 17.81 39.58 0.84
CA ARG A 400 16.76 38.58 1.04
C ARG A 400 17.04 37.44 0.08
N GLU A 401 17.39 36.28 0.61
CA GLU A 401 17.75 35.11 -0.21
C GLU A 401 16.56 34.64 -1.05
N GLN A 402 16.80 34.42 -2.35
CA GLN A 402 15.91 33.70 -3.24
C GLN A 402 16.31 32.22 -3.22
N GLY A 403 15.37 31.32 -2.94
CA GLY A 403 15.61 29.89 -3.07
C GLY A 403 15.76 29.49 -4.53
N THR A 404 16.88 28.88 -4.91
CA THR A 404 17.21 28.51 -6.29
C THR A 404 17.08 27.01 -6.54
N GLY A 405 16.38 26.64 -7.62
CA GLY A 405 16.46 25.31 -8.27
C GLY A 405 15.33 25.09 -9.27
N GLU A 406 15.61 24.42 -10.40
CA GLU A 406 14.68 24.04 -11.49
C GLU A 406 13.56 23.04 -11.09
N TRP A 407 13.18 23.00 -9.82
CA TRP A 407 12.03 22.27 -9.28
C TRP A 407 10.99 23.22 -8.66
N ALA A 408 10.95 24.46 -9.14
CA ALA A 408 9.93 25.45 -8.79
C ALA A 408 8.48 25.06 -9.23
N GLN A 409 8.24 23.80 -9.67
CA GLN A 409 6.92 23.26 -10.01
C GLN A 409 6.68 21.79 -9.57
N THR A 410 7.20 21.36 -8.42
CA THR A 410 6.74 20.11 -7.77
C THR A 410 6.16 20.38 -6.39
N VAL A 411 4.99 21.02 -6.38
CA VAL A 411 4.04 20.85 -5.28
C VAL A 411 3.01 19.81 -5.72
N GLY A 412 3.48 18.58 -5.89
CA GLY A 412 2.64 17.39 -5.98
C GLY A 412 2.13 17.03 -4.60
N THR A 413 1.31 17.88 -3.99
CA THR A 413 0.52 17.47 -2.83
C THR A 413 -0.59 16.57 -3.35
N PHE A 414 -0.34 15.27 -3.42
CA PHE A 414 -1.44 14.31 -3.49
C PHE A 414 -2.21 14.43 -2.16
N LYS A 415 -3.20 15.31 -2.14
CA LYS A 415 -4.27 15.26 -1.14
C LYS A 415 -5.19 14.13 -1.59
N PRO A 416 -5.36 13.03 -0.82
CA PRO A 416 -6.37 12.06 -1.15
C PRO A 416 -7.72 12.80 -1.25
N ALA A 417 -8.50 12.48 -2.28
CA ALA A 417 -9.83 13.03 -2.45
C ALA A 417 -10.60 12.82 -1.15
N TYR A 418 -11.11 13.92 -0.57
CA TYR A 418 -12.01 13.88 0.59
C TYR A 418 -13.06 12.78 0.37
N ARG A 419 -13.18 11.85 1.33
CA ARG A 419 -14.09 10.71 1.25
C ARG A 419 -15.30 11.07 2.12
N PRO A 420 -16.43 11.51 1.52
CA PRO A 420 -17.60 11.87 2.31
C PRO A 420 -18.13 10.65 3.05
N VAL A 421 -18.57 10.85 4.28
CA VAL A 421 -19.28 9.81 5.05
C VAL A 421 -20.64 9.58 4.39
N PRO A 422 -20.98 8.34 3.98
CA PRO A 422 -22.28 8.03 3.42
C PRO A 422 -23.41 8.39 4.37
N ALA A 423 -24.59 8.75 3.84
CA ALA A 423 -25.74 9.15 4.64
C ALA A 423 -26.11 8.13 5.74
N ARG A 424 -25.94 6.83 5.46
CA ARG A 424 -26.17 5.73 6.42
C ARG A 424 -25.29 5.77 7.68
N TRP A 425 -24.14 6.45 7.60
CA TRP A 425 -23.19 6.59 8.71
C TRP A 425 -23.18 8.00 9.31
N LYS A 426 -24.01 8.92 8.78
CA LYS A 426 -24.15 10.27 9.33
C LYS A 426 -24.81 10.21 10.70
N GLY A 427 -24.14 10.72 11.74
CA GLY A 427 -24.60 10.63 13.12
C GLY A 427 -24.48 9.24 13.74
N SER A 428 -23.64 8.37 13.18
CA SER A 428 -23.33 7.06 13.75
C SER A 428 -22.53 7.20 15.03
N GLU A 429 -23.07 6.67 16.13
CA GLU A 429 -22.39 6.62 17.43
C GLU A 429 -21.01 5.93 17.33
N ILE A 430 -20.92 4.83 16.59
CA ILE A 430 -19.67 4.10 16.37
C ILE A 430 -18.62 4.94 15.62
N LEU A 431 -19.04 5.68 14.58
CA LEU A 431 -18.12 6.54 13.83
C LEU A 431 -17.64 7.71 14.69
N ASP A 432 -18.53 8.29 15.50
CA ASP A 432 -18.18 9.37 16.42
C ASP A 432 -17.22 8.88 17.52
N MET A 433 -17.47 7.69 18.09
CA MET A 433 -16.56 7.04 19.02
C MET A 433 -15.19 6.78 18.39
N LEU A 434 -15.16 6.29 17.14
CA LEU A 434 -13.92 6.00 16.42
C LEU A 434 -13.12 7.28 16.16
N ARG A 435 -13.78 8.36 15.73
CA ARG A 435 -13.16 9.69 15.55
C ARG A 435 -12.67 10.27 16.87
N ALA A 436 -13.43 10.11 17.95
CA ALA A 436 -13.01 10.54 19.29
C ALA A 436 -11.76 9.77 19.75
N HIS A 437 -11.72 8.45 19.51
CA HIS A 437 -10.57 7.60 19.78
C HIS A 437 -9.33 8.05 18.99
N VAL A 438 -9.51 8.42 17.72
CA VAL A 438 -8.45 8.99 16.89
C VAL A 438 -7.94 10.30 17.47
N ARG A 439 -8.84 11.24 17.77
CA ARG A 439 -8.49 12.57 18.29
C ARG A 439 -7.76 12.46 19.64
N ALA A 440 -8.20 11.58 20.53
CA ALA A 440 -7.60 11.39 21.85
C ALA A 440 -6.17 10.85 21.79
N ARG A 441 -5.79 10.16 20.68
CA ARG A 441 -4.47 9.57 20.50
C ARG A 441 -3.54 10.41 19.60
N ARG A 442 -4.03 11.49 18.97
CA ARG A 442 -3.19 12.43 18.21
C ARG A 442 -2.22 13.18 19.14
N ALA A 443 -0.92 12.88 19.05
CA ALA A 443 0.12 13.72 19.63
C ALA A 443 0.40 14.95 18.73
N GLY A 444 0.37 16.16 19.31
CA GLY A 444 1.10 17.31 18.75
C GLY A 444 0.56 18.01 17.49
N GLY A 445 -0.69 17.83 17.10
CA GLY A 445 -1.37 18.77 16.18
C GLY A 445 -0.73 18.96 14.80
N LYS A 446 -0.53 17.88 14.04
CA LYS A 446 -0.56 17.75 12.56
C LYS A 446 0.02 16.37 12.21
N GLY A 447 -0.75 15.50 11.56
CA GLY A 447 -0.26 14.18 11.11
C GLY A 447 -0.25 13.09 12.17
N MET A 448 -0.32 11.83 11.73
CA MET A 448 -0.66 10.65 12.53
C MET A 448 0.37 10.29 13.59
N ALA A 449 0.01 10.41 14.86
CA ALA A 449 0.64 9.66 15.95
C ALA A 449 -0.32 8.53 16.36
N PHE A 450 -0.29 7.43 15.63
CA PHE A 450 -0.88 6.17 16.09
C PHE A 450 0.21 5.15 16.42
N MET A 451 1.15 5.56 17.27
CA MET A 451 1.94 4.62 18.06
C MET A 451 2.02 5.16 19.48
N PRO A 452 1.47 4.46 20.50
CA PRO A 452 1.97 4.69 21.84
C PRO A 452 3.47 4.35 21.84
N PRO A 453 4.32 5.08 22.59
CA PRO A 453 5.71 4.69 22.75
C PRO A 453 5.75 3.25 23.27
N LEU A 454 6.40 2.34 22.55
CA LEU A 454 6.48 0.92 22.90
C LEU A 454 7.30 0.64 24.18
N PHE A 455 7.82 1.68 24.85
CA PHE A 455 8.48 1.57 26.13
C PHE A 455 8.17 2.79 26.98
N ASN A 456 7.72 2.56 28.20
CA ASN A 456 7.65 3.59 29.24
C ASN A 456 9.09 3.81 29.75
N VAL A 457 9.86 4.70 29.13
CA VAL A 457 11.29 4.92 29.44
C VAL A 457 11.50 5.70 30.74
N GLU A 458 10.43 6.17 31.41
CA GLU A 458 10.57 6.99 32.64
C GLU A 458 10.14 6.31 33.94
N ALA A 459 9.66 5.06 33.90
CA ALA A 459 9.32 4.31 35.11
C ALA A 459 10.38 3.26 35.45
N ARG A 460 11.62 3.69 35.67
CA ARG A 460 12.65 2.99 36.49
C ARG A 460 13.93 3.82 36.58
N LYS A 461 13.98 4.69 37.58
CA LYS A 461 15.19 5.01 38.32
C LYS A 461 14.94 4.62 39.79
N PRO A 462 15.99 4.19 40.51
CA PRO A 462 15.96 3.09 41.48
C PRO A 462 14.97 3.24 42.62
#